data_AF-A7MV48-F1
#
_entry.id   AF-A7MV48-F1
#
_cell.length_a   1.000
_cell.length_b   1.000
_cell.length_c   1.000
_cell.angle_alpha   90.00
_cell.angle_beta   90.00
_cell.angle_gamma   90.00
#
_symmetry.space_group_name_H-M   'P 1'
#
loop_
_entity.id
_entity.type
_entity.pdbx_description
1 polymer ?
#
loop_
_entity_poly.entity_id
_entity_poly.type
_entity_poly.pdbx_seq_one_letter_code
_entity_poly.pdbx_strand_id
1 'polypeptide(L)'
;MFAIVPSPIEKIGSVGEKIADIVGCVNIFEPYLGYLLRVPNIDGISYRYKVCFDENAIDNFTAKRVNGEFTNGCFAGEMLMDDRYHIPLVSEQAIEVLEVD
;
A
#
# COMPACT_ATOMS: atom_id res chain seq x y z
N MET A 1 5.43 -4.41 -0.57
CA MET A 1 4.83 -4.72 -1.88
C MET A 1 3.55 -3.90 -2.01
N PHE A 2 3.37 -3.19 -3.13
CA PHE A 2 2.19 -2.37 -3.40
C PHE A 2 1.67 -2.67 -4.82
N ALA A 3 0.40 -2.37 -5.07
CA ALA A 3 -0.23 -2.47 -6.38
C ALA A 3 -0.75 -1.11 -6.83
N ILE A 4 -0.85 -0.89 -8.14
CA ILE A 4 -1.53 0.25 -8.74
C ILE A 4 -2.86 -0.25 -9.29
N VAL A 5 -3.96 0.23 -8.74
CA VAL A 5 -5.32 -0.21 -9.09
C VAL A 5 -6.03 0.95 -9.79
N PRO A 6 -6.53 0.77 -11.03
CA PRO A 6 -7.30 1.81 -11.70
C PRO A 6 -8.45 2.30 -10.84
N SER A 7 -8.63 3.62 -10.78
CA SER A 7 -9.70 4.24 -10.01
C SER A 7 -10.39 5.34 -10.83
N PRO A 8 -11.60 5.77 -10.43
CA PRO A 8 -12.30 6.84 -11.13
C PRO A 8 -11.40 8.07 -11.30
N ILE A 9 -11.42 8.65 -12.50
CA ILE A 9 -10.59 9.80 -12.82
C ILE A 9 -11.02 11.00 -11.98
N GLU A 10 -10.08 11.58 -11.24
CA GLU A 10 -10.31 12.73 -10.39
C GLU A 10 -9.36 13.88 -10.76
N LYS A 11 -9.90 15.09 -10.96
CA LYS A 11 -9.07 16.27 -11.27
C LYS A 11 -8.39 16.80 -10.02
N ILE A 12 -7.06 16.86 -10.05
CA ILE A 12 -6.24 17.40 -8.97
C ILE A 12 -5.83 18.83 -9.34
N GLY A 13 -6.74 19.78 -9.07
CA GLY A 13 -6.55 21.20 -9.37
C GLY A 13 -6.19 21.46 -10.83
N SER A 14 -5.18 22.31 -11.07
CA SER A 14 -4.59 22.55 -12.40
C SER A 14 -3.38 21.67 -12.72
N VAL A 15 -3.04 20.73 -11.83
CA VAL A 15 -1.80 19.94 -11.90
C VAL A 15 -1.96 18.73 -12.80
N GLY A 16 -3.11 18.06 -12.74
CA GLY A 16 -3.37 16.86 -13.53
C GLY A 16 -4.58 16.08 -13.05
N GLU A 17 -4.61 14.80 -13.39
CA GLU A 17 -5.71 13.88 -13.12
C GLU A 17 -5.18 12.66 -12.37
N LYS A 18 -5.76 12.35 -11.22
CA LYS A 18 -5.57 11.05 -10.56
C LYS A 18 -6.31 10.00 -11.39
N ILE A 19 -5.63 8.91 -11.71
CA ILE A 19 -6.16 7.84 -12.58
C ILE A 19 -6.08 6.43 -11.98
N ALA A 20 -5.39 6.28 -10.85
CA ALA A 20 -5.28 5.03 -10.12
C ALA A 20 -4.90 5.29 -8.66
N ASP A 21 -5.27 4.37 -7.79
CA ASP A 21 -4.83 4.31 -6.40
C ASP A 21 -3.62 3.39 -6.27
N ILE A 22 -2.75 3.73 -5.33
CA ILE A 22 -1.65 2.88 -4.88
C ILE A 22 -2.09 2.28 -3.57
N VAL A 23 -2.07 0.96 -3.48
CA VAL A 23 -2.60 0.23 -2.33
C VAL A 23 -1.56 -0.76 -1.81
N GLY A 24 -1.59 -0.96 -0.50
CA GLY A 24 -0.82 -2.00 0.16
C GLY A 24 -1.34 -3.37 -0.23
N CYS A 25 -0.41 -4.30 -0.49
CA CYS A 25 -0.76 -5.70 -0.67
C CYS A 25 -0.75 -6.38 0.70
N VAL A 26 -1.77 -6.14 1.52
CA VAL A 26 -2.18 -6.98 2.66
C VAL A 26 -3.71 -7.01 2.69
N ASN A 27 -4.32 -8.12 3.13
CA ASN A 27 -5.78 -8.23 3.32
C ASN A 27 -6.63 -7.57 2.22
N ILE A 28 -6.57 -8.08 0.98
CA ILE A 28 -7.42 -7.62 -0.15
C ILE A 28 -7.17 -6.13 -0.49
N PHE A 29 -5.96 -5.82 -0.96
CA PHE A 29 -5.61 -4.49 -1.53
C PHE A 29 -5.90 -3.29 -0.62
N GLU A 30 -5.71 -3.44 0.69
CA GLU A 30 -5.78 -2.36 1.67
C GLU A 30 -4.44 -2.28 2.42
N PRO A 31 -4.01 -1.11 2.94
CA PRO A 31 -4.66 0.21 2.89
C PRO A 31 -4.23 1.04 1.67
N TYR A 32 -4.90 2.18 1.43
CA TYR A 32 -4.42 3.22 0.52
C TYR A 32 -3.03 3.72 0.93
N LEU A 33 -2.11 3.84 -0.03
CA LEU A 33 -0.73 4.30 0.16
C LEU A 33 -0.38 5.49 -0.73
N GLY A 34 -1.29 5.93 -1.61
CA GLY A 34 -1.03 7.00 -2.57
C GLY A 34 -1.83 6.87 -3.85
N TYR A 35 -1.41 7.57 -4.90
CA TYR A 35 -2.11 7.59 -6.19
C TYR A 35 -1.16 7.82 -7.38
N LEU A 36 -1.62 7.45 -8.57
CA LEU A 36 -0.98 7.74 -9.83
C LEU A 36 -1.60 8.99 -10.45
N LEU A 37 -0.77 10.01 -10.68
CA LEU A 37 -1.14 11.27 -11.31
C LEU A 37 -0.72 11.29 -12.77
N ARG A 38 -1.66 11.57 -13.67
CA ARG A 38 -1.42 11.89 -15.07
C ARG A 38 -1.36 13.41 -15.26
N VAL A 39 -0.25 13.91 -15.77
CA VAL A 39 0.01 15.34 -16.00
C VAL A 39 0.16 15.58 -17.50
N PRO A 40 -0.63 16.47 -18.12
CA PRO A 40 -0.45 16.82 -19.52
C PRO A 40 0.88 17.56 -19.73
N ASN A 41 1.55 17.29 -20.84
CA ASN A 41 2.70 18.06 -21.29
C ASN A 41 2.25 19.36 -21.98
N ILE A 42 3.22 20.25 -22.21
CA ILE A 42 3.00 21.56 -22.86
C ILE A 42 2.43 21.40 -24.27
N ASP A 43 2.73 20.28 -24.94
CA ASP A 43 2.19 19.95 -26.27
C ASP A 43 0.69 19.63 -26.26
N GLY A 44 0.08 19.39 -25.10
CA GLY A 44 -1.33 19.01 -24.95
C GLY A 44 -1.69 17.63 -25.51
N ILE A 45 -0.72 16.86 -26.02
CA ILE A 45 -0.93 15.57 -26.69
C ILE A 45 -0.32 14.44 -25.86
N SER A 46 0.83 14.70 -25.23
CA SER A 46 1.54 13.71 -24.43
C SER A 46 1.33 13.92 -22.93
N TYR A 47 1.54 12.85 -22.16
CA TYR A 47 1.37 12.86 -20.71
C TYR A 47 2.64 12.41 -20.02
N ARG A 48 2.91 12.99 -18.84
CA ARG A 48 3.83 12.47 -17.85
C ARG A 48 3.03 11.84 -16.72
N TYR A 49 3.60 10.82 -16.10
CA TYR A 49 2.99 10.13 -14.98
C TYR A 49 3.86 10.34 -13.74
N LYS A 50 3.22 10.66 -12.62
CA LYS A 50 3.88 10.81 -11.32
C LYS A 50 3.21 9.90 -10.31
N VAL A 51 4.02 9.13 -9.60
CA VAL A 51 3.59 8.39 -8.42
C VAL A 51 3.63 9.32 -7.22
N CYS A 52 2.52 9.46 -6.52
CA CYS A 52 2.37 10.30 -5.34
C CYS A 52 2.05 9.41 -4.13
N PHE A 53 3.05 9.18 -3.27
CA PHE A 53 2.86 8.41 -2.04
C PHE A 53 2.31 9.30 -0.91
N ASP A 54 1.47 8.71 -0.07
CA ASP A 54 1.03 9.30 1.19
C ASP A 54 1.91 8.75 2.32
N GLU A 55 2.89 9.55 2.75
CA GLU A 55 3.86 9.16 3.77
C GLU A 55 3.20 8.82 5.11
N ASN A 56 2.17 9.58 5.51
CA ASN A 56 1.44 9.30 6.74
C ASN A 56 0.70 7.96 6.66
N ALA A 57 0.10 7.67 5.51
CA ALA A 57 -0.56 6.38 5.30
C ALA A 57 0.45 5.21 5.30
N ILE A 58 1.64 5.42 4.75
CA ILE A 58 2.73 4.44 4.76
C ILE A 58 3.27 4.21 6.18
N ASP A 59 3.45 5.25 6.97
CA ASP A 59 3.94 5.15 8.33
C ASP A 59 2.92 4.43 9.23
N ASN A 60 1.64 4.79 9.09
CA ASN A 60 0.54 4.09 9.77
C ASN A 60 0.48 2.62 9.34
N PHE A 61 0.61 2.34 8.05
CA PHE A 61 0.67 0.98 7.54
C PHE A 61 1.84 0.19 8.14
N THR A 62 3.02 0.80 8.21
CA THR A 62 4.22 0.17 8.77
C THR A 62 4.04 -0.14 10.26
N ALA A 63 3.51 0.81 11.04
CA ALA A 63 3.19 0.59 12.45
C ALA A 63 2.19 -0.57 12.64
N LYS A 64 1.16 -0.63 11.80
CA LYS A 64 0.15 -1.70 11.79
C LYS A 64 0.67 -3.08 11.32
N ARG A 65 1.76 -3.12 10.56
CA ARG A 65 2.45 -4.39 10.28
C ARG A 65 3.28 -4.83 11.48
N VAL A 66 3.99 -3.89 12.11
CA VAL A 66 4.87 -4.17 13.24
C VAL A 66 4.08 -4.63 14.47
N ASN A 67 2.89 -4.06 14.71
CA ASN A 67 2.03 -4.44 15.82
C ASN A 67 1.20 -5.72 15.57
N GLY A 68 1.34 -6.35 14.40
CA GLY A 68 0.64 -7.60 14.04
C GLY A 68 -0.80 -7.45 13.54
N GLU A 69 -1.33 -6.23 13.42
CA GLU A 69 -2.70 -5.98 12.93
C GLU A 69 -2.88 -6.41 11.46
N PHE A 70 -1.84 -6.24 10.62
CA PHE A 70 -1.84 -6.72 9.25
C PHE A 70 -0.99 -8.00 9.08
N THR A 71 -1.65 -9.14 9.21
CA THR A 71 -1.09 -10.46 8.93
C THR A 71 -1.06 -10.75 7.43
N ASN A 72 0.07 -10.47 6.77
CA ASN A 72 0.60 -11.10 5.54
C ASN A 72 -0.37 -11.79 4.54
N GLY A 73 -1.56 -11.24 4.26
CA GLY A 73 -2.58 -11.88 3.43
C GLY A 73 -2.34 -11.83 1.91
N CYS A 74 -1.15 -11.41 1.46
CA CYS A 74 -0.83 -11.20 0.03
C CYS A 74 0.35 -12.02 -0.48
N PHE A 75 0.89 -12.95 0.30
CA PHE A 75 1.80 -13.91 -0.27
C PHE A 75 0.99 -14.94 -1.05
N ALA A 76 1.26 -15.09 -2.34
CA ALA A 76 0.87 -16.31 -3.05
C ALA A 76 1.41 -17.50 -2.25
N GLY A 77 0.63 -18.58 -2.10
CA GLY A 77 1.03 -19.75 -1.30
C GLY A 77 2.43 -20.29 -1.65
N GLU A 78 2.87 -20.05 -2.89
CA GLU A 78 4.21 -20.35 -3.41
C GLU A 78 5.34 -19.58 -2.72
N MET A 79 5.15 -18.31 -2.32
CA MET A 79 6.17 -17.52 -1.61
C MET A 79 6.28 -17.90 -0.13
N LEU A 80 5.21 -18.43 0.48
CA LEU A 80 5.24 -18.95 1.85
C LEU A 80 5.97 -20.30 1.95
N MET A 81 6.22 -20.95 0.82
CA MET A 81 6.92 -22.24 0.71
C MET A 81 8.40 -22.08 0.33
N ASP A 82 8.89 -20.86 0.11
CA ASP A 82 10.32 -20.61 -0.18
C ASP A 82 11.10 -20.39 1.12
N ASP A 83 11.88 -21.39 1.51
CA ASP A 83 12.71 -21.42 2.73
C ASP A 83 13.71 -20.25 2.85
N ARG A 84 13.96 -19.50 1.77
CA ARG A 84 14.84 -18.31 1.78
C ARG A 84 14.16 -17.09 2.40
N TYR A 85 12.83 -17.08 2.48
CA TYR A 85 12.06 -16.02 3.11
C TYR A 85 11.49 -16.55 4.42
N HIS A 86 12.31 -16.57 5.46
CA HIS A 86 11.84 -16.88 6.81
C HIS A 86 11.03 -15.68 7.33
N ILE A 87 9.78 -15.60 6.93
CA ILE A 87 8.82 -14.61 7.40
C ILE A 87 8.24 -15.18 8.69
N PRO A 88 8.54 -14.62 9.88
CA PRO A 88 7.91 -15.08 11.10
C PRO A 88 6.41 -14.85 10.97
N LEU A 89 5.65 -15.93 10.87
CA LEU A 89 4.23 -15.92 11.13
C LEU A 89 4.09 -15.47 12.57
N VAL A 90 3.48 -14.31 12.80
CA VAL A 90 3.16 -13.85 14.16
C VAL A 90 2.30 -14.94 14.77
N SER A 91 2.85 -15.69 15.72
CA SER A 91 2.09 -16.74 16.39
C SER A 91 0.97 -16.08 17.18
N GLU A 92 -0.22 -16.70 17.19
CA GLU A 92 -1.37 -16.25 17.97
C GLU A 92 -1.11 -16.15 19.49
N GLN A 93 0.09 -16.54 19.94
CA GLN A 93 0.49 -16.59 21.35
C GLN A 93 1.27 -15.35 21.83
N ALA A 94 1.54 -14.35 20.97
CA ALA A 94 2.41 -13.22 21.31
C ALA A 94 1.70 -11.91 21.69
N ILE A 95 0.43 -11.94 22.10
CA ILE A 95 -0.24 -10.77 22.69
C ILE A 95 -0.34 -10.98 24.20
N GLU A 96 0.74 -10.68 24.93
CA GLU A 96 0.62 -10.36 26.35
C GLU A 96 0.08 -8.93 26.46
N VAL A 97 -1.19 -8.81 26.83
CA VAL A 97 -1.79 -7.54 27.26
C VAL A 97 -1.17 -7.18 28.60
N LEU A 98 -0.30 -6.17 28.62
CA LEU A 98 0.15 -5.55 29.86
C LEU A 98 -0.99 -4.66 30.39
N GLU A 99 -1.71 -5.14 31.41
CA GLU A 99 -2.56 -4.29 32.23
C GLU A 99 -1.66 -3.37 33.08
N VAL A 100 -1.98 -2.08 33.07
CA VAL A 100 -1.29 -1.06 33.86
C VAL A 100 -2.25 -0.66 34.98
N ASP A 101 -1.85 -0.90 36.23
CA ASP A 101 -2.54 -0.44 37.45
C ASP A 101 -2.61 1.10 37.54
#